data_AF-A0A7F8KD23-F1
#
_entry.id   AF-A0A7F8KD23-F1
#
_cell.length_a   1.000
_cell.length_b   1.000
_cell.length_c   1.000
_cell.angle_alpha   90.00
_cell.angle_beta   90.00
_cell.angle_gamma   90.00
#
_symmetry.space_group_name_H-M   'P 1'
#
loop_
_entity.id
_entity.type
_entity.pdbx_description
1 polymer ?
#
loop_
_entity_poly.entity_id
_entity_poly.type
_entity_poly.pdbx_seq_one_letter_code
_entity_poly.pdbx_strand_id
1 'polypeptide(L)'
;MFIDVDNFLTNPQTLNLLIAENKTVVAPMLESRGLYSNFWCGITPQGFYKRTPDYLQIREWKRLGCFPVPMVHSTFLIDLRKEASDKLMFYPPHQDYTWTFDDIIVFAFSSRQAGIQMHLCNREHYGYLPIPLKPHQTLQEDIENLIHVQIEAMIDHPPMEPSQFVSVVPKYPDKMGFNEIFMINLKRRKDRRDRMLRTLYEQEIEVKIVEAVDGKALNTSQLKALNIEMLPGYRDPYSSRPLTRGEIGCFLSHYSVWKEVIDRELEKTLVIEDDVRFEHQFKKKLTKLMDDIDRVQLDWELIYIGRKRMQLKEPEKAVPNVVNLVEADYSYWTLGYVISLEGAQKLVGANPFGKMLPVDEFLPIMYNKHPVAEYMEHYESRDLKAFSAEPLLIYPTHYTGQPGYLSDTETSTIWDNETVATDWDRTHAWKSRKQGHIYRNAKNTEALPPPTSLDTVPSRDEL
;
A
#
# COMPACT_ATOMS: atom_id res chain seq x y z
N MET A 1 21.56 1.17 -24.59
CA MET A 1 20.90 0.65 -23.38
C MET A 1 19.74 -0.20 -23.85
N PHE A 2 19.63 -1.42 -23.35
CA PHE A 2 18.52 -2.33 -23.58
C PHE A 2 17.50 -2.13 -22.45
N ILE A 3 16.22 -1.93 -22.78
CA ILE A 3 15.15 -1.62 -21.82
C ILE A 3 13.86 -2.27 -22.33
N ASP A 4 13.31 -3.22 -21.57
CA ASP A 4 11.95 -3.73 -21.84
C ASP A 4 10.93 -2.64 -21.54
N VAL A 5 9.86 -2.63 -22.34
CA VAL A 5 8.85 -1.56 -22.38
C VAL A 5 8.01 -1.45 -21.11
N ASP A 6 8.01 -2.50 -20.28
CA ASP A 6 7.27 -2.64 -19.05
C ASP A 6 8.09 -2.30 -17.79
N ASN A 7 9.35 -1.88 -17.95
CA ASN A 7 10.19 -1.39 -16.85
C ASN A 7 10.03 0.11 -16.62
N PHE A 8 9.93 0.51 -15.35
CA PHE A 8 9.82 1.90 -14.94
C PHE A 8 11.16 2.41 -14.37
N LEU A 9 11.96 3.11 -15.17
CA LEU A 9 13.17 3.77 -14.68
C LEU A 9 12.82 5.12 -14.02
N THR A 10 12.76 5.14 -12.69
CA THR A 10 12.42 6.35 -11.92
C THR A 10 13.64 7.21 -11.60
N ASN A 11 14.85 6.64 -11.63
CA ASN A 11 16.07 7.39 -11.43
C ASN A 11 16.60 7.98 -12.74
N PRO A 12 16.57 9.32 -12.92
CA PRO A 12 16.99 9.96 -14.17
C PRO A 12 18.50 9.85 -14.42
N GLN A 13 19.31 9.48 -13.42
CA GLN A 13 20.75 9.29 -13.55
C GLN A 13 21.13 7.86 -13.93
N THR A 14 20.18 6.94 -14.08
CA THR A 14 20.43 5.50 -14.33
C THR A 14 21.48 5.28 -15.42
N LEU A 15 21.32 5.89 -16.60
CA LEU A 15 22.26 5.71 -17.71
C LEU A 15 23.67 6.20 -17.35
N ASN A 16 23.79 7.39 -16.75
CA ASN A 16 25.08 7.97 -16.36
C ASN A 16 25.80 7.12 -15.31
N LEU A 17 25.03 6.63 -14.32
CA LEU A 17 25.55 5.77 -13.26
C LEU A 17 26.07 4.45 -13.84
N LEU A 18 25.31 3.82 -14.75
CA LEU A 18 25.74 2.58 -15.40
C LEU A 18 26.98 2.78 -16.30
N ILE A 19 27.08 3.92 -17.00
CA ILE A 19 28.27 4.27 -17.79
C ILE A 19 29.50 4.42 -16.86
N ALA A 20 29.33 5.06 -15.69
CA ALA A 20 30.40 5.30 -14.74
C ALA A 20 31.00 4.01 -14.16
N GLU A 21 30.24 2.91 -14.10
CA GLU A 21 30.73 1.61 -13.65
C GLU A 21 31.76 0.97 -14.60
N ASN A 22 31.87 1.47 -15.84
CA ASN A 22 32.86 1.06 -16.85
C ASN A 22 32.91 -0.49 -17.02
N LYS A 23 31.74 -1.13 -17.13
CA LYS A 23 31.60 -2.57 -17.39
C LYS A 23 31.13 -2.82 -18.83
N THR A 24 31.41 -3.99 -19.37
CA THR A 24 30.93 -4.36 -20.72
C THR A 24 29.42 -4.62 -20.71
N VAL A 25 28.92 -5.32 -19.70
CA VAL A 25 27.48 -5.52 -19.47
C VAL A 25 27.17 -5.21 -18.00
N VAL A 26 26.27 -4.26 -17.77
CA VAL A 26 25.85 -3.84 -16.42
C VAL A 26 24.37 -3.50 -16.36
N ALA A 27 23.67 -4.01 -15.35
CA ALA A 27 22.26 -3.75 -15.11
C ALA A 27 22.04 -2.93 -13.84
N PRO A 28 21.08 -2.01 -13.83
CA PRO A 28 20.53 -1.48 -12.60
C PRO A 28 19.64 -2.55 -11.95
N MET A 29 19.69 -2.68 -10.62
CA MET A 29 18.73 -3.54 -9.92
C MET A 29 17.37 -2.85 -9.90
N LEU A 30 16.37 -3.52 -10.46
CA LEU A 30 14.99 -3.07 -10.51
C LEU A 30 14.14 -3.74 -9.42
N GLU A 31 13.21 -2.97 -8.87
CA GLU A 31 12.30 -3.36 -7.81
C GLU A 31 11.01 -4.00 -8.34
N SER A 32 10.67 -5.18 -7.83
CA SER A 32 9.36 -5.79 -8.07
C SER A 32 8.62 -6.03 -6.76
N ARG A 33 7.34 -6.38 -6.88
CA ARG A 33 6.62 -7.04 -5.79
C ARG A 33 7.33 -8.36 -5.42
N GLY A 34 7.40 -8.67 -4.14
CA GLY A 34 8.02 -9.91 -3.64
C GLY A 34 9.54 -9.99 -3.84
N LEU A 35 10.03 -11.19 -4.13
CA LEU A 35 11.47 -11.49 -4.30
C LEU A 35 11.86 -11.70 -5.77
N TYR A 36 11.01 -11.33 -6.72
CA TYR A 36 11.40 -11.32 -8.13
C TYR A 36 12.38 -10.14 -8.38
N SER A 37 13.19 -10.24 -9.44
CA SER A 37 14.18 -9.21 -9.81
C SER A 37 14.75 -9.46 -11.19
N ASN A 38 15.33 -8.43 -11.79
CA ASN A 38 15.95 -8.48 -13.11
C ASN A 38 17.36 -9.13 -13.17
N PHE A 39 17.68 -10.04 -12.25
CA PHE A 39 18.99 -10.70 -12.17
C PHE A 39 18.94 -12.03 -11.42
N TRP A 40 19.90 -12.89 -11.68
CA TRP A 40 20.12 -14.14 -10.96
C TRP A 40 21.50 -14.19 -10.32
N CYS A 41 21.61 -14.66 -9.07
CA CYS A 41 22.93 -14.90 -8.44
C CYS A 41 23.53 -16.28 -8.73
N GLY A 42 22.76 -17.18 -9.34
CA GLY A 42 23.20 -18.53 -9.62
C GLY A 42 22.45 -19.11 -10.81
N ILE A 43 23.13 -20.01 -11.53
CA ILE A 43 22.59 -20.79 -12.64
C ILE A 43 22.93 -22.26 -12.43
N THR A 44 21.98 -23.15 -12.70
CA THR A 44 22.18 -24.61 -12.71
C THR A 44 22.97 -25.05 -13.95
N PRO A 45 23.55 -26.27 -13.97
CA PRO A 45 24.23 -26.76 -15.18
C PRO A 45 23.36 -26.78 -16.45
N GLN A 46 22.03 -26.83 -16.28
CA GLN A 46 21.04 -26.82 -17.35
C GLN A 46 20.56 -25.41 -17.75
N GLY A 47 21.14 -24.34 -17.20
CA GLY A 47 20.81 -22.96 -17.57
C GLY A 47 19.65 -22.33 -16.79
N PHE A 48 19.05 -23.05 -15.84
CA PHE A 48 17.94 -22.52 -15.02
C PHE A 48 18.43 -21.73 -13.80
N TYR A 49 17.53 -20.90 -13.27
CA TYR A 49 17.72 -20.16 -12.04
C TYR A 49 18.20 -21.06 -10.87
N LYS A 50 19.06 -20.49 -10.02
CA LYS A 50 19.50 -21.09 -8.76
C LYS A 50 19.65 -20.01 -7.71
N ARG A 51 18.81 -20.04 -6.67
CA ARG A 51 18.95 -19.17 -5.49
C ARG A 51 20.29 -19.40 -4.79
N THR A 52 20.96 -18.32 -4.39
CA THR A 52 22.20 -18.35 -3.58
C THR A 52 22.03 -17.51 -2.31
N PRO A 53 22.87 -17.71 -1.28
CA PRO A 53 22.82 -16.90 -0.06
C PRO A 53 23.01 -15.39 -0.30
N ASP A 54 23.76 -15.01 -1.35
CA ASP A 54 24.01 -13.61 -1.71
C ASP A 54 22.76 -12.91 -2.25
N TYR A 55 21.82 -13.66 -2.84
CA TYR A 55 20.66 -13.08 -3.52
C TYR A 55 19.85 -12.15 -2.60
N LEU A 56 19.48 -12.63 -1.41
CA LEU A 56 18.72 -11.83 -0.45
C LEU A 56 19.52 -10.64 0.08
N GLN A 57 20.84 -10.78 0.21
CA GLN A 57 21.70 -9.68 0.68
C GLN A 57 21.74 -8.53 -0.34
N ILE A 58 21.75 -8.86 -1.63
CA ILE A 58 21.76 -7.89 -2.73
C ILE A 58 20.35 -7.32 -2.94
N ARG A 59 19.33 -8.19 -3.05
CA ARG A 59 17.93 -7.81 -3.34
C ARG A 59 17.27 -6.96 -2.26
N GLU A 60 17.68 -7.10 -1.00
CA GLU A 60 17.15 -6.33 0.13
C GLU A 60 18.09 -5.17 0.55
N TRP A 61 19.02 -4.75 -0.33
CA TRP A 61 19.98 -3.67 -0.06
C TRP A 61 20.83 -3.83 1.22
N LYS A 62 20.95 -5.05 1.78
CA LYS A 62 21.82 -5.32 2.93
C LYS A 62 23.30 -5.20 2.55
N ARG A 63 23.61 -5.47 1.28
CA ARG A 63 24.93 -5.28 0.68
C ARG A 63 24.80 -4.42 -0.56
N LEU A 64 25.36 -3.22 -0.51
CA LEU A 64 25.38 -2.27 -1.62
C LEU A 64 26.63 -2.44 -2.49
N GLY A 65 26.49 -2.35 -3.81
CA GLY A 65 27.61 -2.43 -4.73
C GLY A 65 27.21 -2.75 -6.17
N CYS A 66 28.22 -3.13 -6.94
CA CYS A 66 28.05 -3.69 -8.28
C CYS A 66 28.69 -5.08 -8.32
N PHE A 67 27.86 -6.10 -8.48
CA PHE A 67 28.22 -7.48 -8.26
C PHE A 67 28.32 -8.24 -9.57
N PRO A 68 29.33 -9.11 -9.75
CA PRO A 68 29.32 -10.07 -10.83
C PRO A 68 28.15 -11.03 -10.64
N VAL A 69 27.30 -11.16 -11.64
CA VAL A 69 26.16 -12.08 -11.64
C VAL A 69 26.14 -12.91 -12.91
N PRO A 70 25.71 -14.18 -12.86
CA PRO A 70 25.66 -15.03 -14.03
C PRO A 70 24.57 -14.65 -15.04
N MET A 71 23.61 -13.81 -14.68
CA MET A 71 22.58 -13.30 -15.59
C MET A 71 21.97 -11.99 -15.09
N VAL A 72 21.72 -11.08 -16.04
CA VAL A 72 20.86 -9.90 -15.90
C VAL A 72 19.88 -9.88 -17.05
N HIS A 73 18.71 -9.27 -16.84
CA HIS A 73 17.69 -9.15 -17.88
C HIS A 73 16.90 -7.86 -17.76
N SER A 74 15.95 -7.69 -18.68
CA SER A 74 14.97 -6.61 -18.78
C SER A 74 15.50 -5.19 -18.97
N THR A 75 16.41 -4.71 -18.13
CA THR A 75 17.10 -3.45 -18.36
C THR A 75 18.58 -3.60 -18.08
N PHE A 76 19.43 -3.28 -19.06
CA PHE A 76 20.87 -3.27 -18.90
C PHE A 76 21.59 -2.44 -19.97
N LEU A 77 22.82 -2.05 -19.68
CA LEU A 77 23.73 -1.37 -20.58
C LEU A 77 24.75 -2.35 -21.13
N ILE A 78 24.89 -2.38 -22.46
CA ILE A 78 26.04 -2.96 -23.16
C ILE A 78 26.93 -1.81 -23.63
N ASP A 79 28.20 -1.81 -23.24
CA ASP A 79 29.17 -0.83 -23.73
C ASP A 79 29.77 -1.28 -25.07
N LEU A 80 29.17 -0.78 -26.17
CA LEU A 80 29.58 -1.09 -27.54
C LEU A 80 30.94 -0.51 -27.95
N ARG A 81 31.60 0.26 -27.08
CA ARG A 81 32.95 0.78 -27.34
C ARG A 81 34.03 -0.26 -27.03
N LYS A 82 33.68 -1.36 -26.35
CA LYS A 82 34.60 -2.42 -25.97
C LYS A 82 34.53 -3.53 -26.99
N GLU A 83 35.63 -3.84 -27.68
CA GLU A 83 35.71 -4.89 -28.72
C GLU A 83 35.09 -6.24 -28.31
N ALA A 84 35.14 -6.59 -27.02
CA ALA A 84 34.48 -7.80 -26.51
C ALA A 84 32.97 -7.84 -26.79
N SER A 85 32.27 -6.69 -26.83
CA SER A 85 30.82 -6.64 -27.07
C SER A 85 30.42 -7.20 -28.43
N ASP A 86 31.32 -7.21 -29.42
CA ASP A 86 31.05 -7.74 -30.77
C ASP A 86 30.78 -9.26 -30.77
N LYS A 87 31.13 -9.94 -29.67
CA LYS A 87 30.89 -11.37 -29.47
C LYS A 87 29.53 -11.68 -28.82
N LEU A 88 28.82 -10.66 -28.35
CA LEU A 88 27.51 -10.82 -27.70
C LEU A 88 26.43 -11.00 -28.76
N MET A 89 25.62 -12.04 -28.62
CA MET A 89 24.55 -12.38 -29.57
C MET A 89 23.29 -12.82 -28.83
N PHE A 90 22.14 -12.32 -29.29
CA PHE A 90 20.82 -12.84 -28.92
C PHE A 90 20.37 -13.94 -29.89
N TYR A 91 20.69 -13.79 -31.17
CA TYR A 91 20.27 -14.71 -32.21
C TYR A 91 21.23 -14.65 -33.43
N PRO A 92 21.50 -15.78 -34.10
CA PRO A 92 21.15 -17.14 -33.69
C PRO A 92 21.88 -17.53 -32.38
N PRO A 93 21.34 -18.47 -31.58
CA PRO A 93 22.06 -18.97 -30.42
C PRO A 93 23.42 -19.51 -30.80
N HIS A 94 24.36 -19.45 -29.86
CA HIS A 94 25.69 -20.04 -30.04
C HIS A 94 25.57 -21.53 -30.44
N GLN A 95 26.48 -22.02 -31.27
CA GLN A 95 26.46 -23.40 -31.79
C GLN A 95 26.44 -24.48 -30.69
N ASP A 96 27.00 -24.17 -29.51
CA ASP A 96 27.06 -25.06 -28.35
C ASP A 96 25.86 -24.90 -27.39
N TYR A 97 24.87 -24.05 -27.74
CA TYR A 97 23.70 -23.82 -26.92
C TYR A 97 22.76 -25.02 -26.98
N THR A 98 22.56 -25.66 -25.84
CA THR A 98 21.74 -26.89 -25.70
C THR A 98 20.60 -26.75 -24.71
N TRP A 99 20.39 -25.54 -24.17
CA TRP A 99 19.35 -25.25 -23.17
C TRP A 99 18.03 -24.87 -23.84
N THR A 100 17.00 -24.61 -23.03
CA THR A 100 15.70 -24.12 -23.51
C THR A 100 15.89 -22.80 -24.28
N PHE A 101 15.22 -22.66 -25.43
CA PHE A 101 15.29 -21.43 -26.21
C PHE A 101 14.49 -20.32 -25.52
N ASP A 102 15.22 -19.37 -24.94
CA ASP A 102 14.76 -18.20 -24.22
C ASP A 102 15.82 -17.12 -24.45
N ASP A 103 15.42 -15.91 -24.82
CA ASP A 103 16.34 -14.85 -25.25
C ASP A 103 17.26 -14.37 -24.12
N ILE A 104 16.75 -14.32 -22.89
CA ILE A 104 17.52 -13.96 -21.70
C ILE A 104 18.59 -15.03 -21.42
N ILE A 105 18.20 -16.31 -21.43
CA ILE A 105 19.13 -17.41 -21.16
C ILE A 105 20.17 -17.53 -22.31
N VAL A 106 19.75 -17.35 -23.56
CA VAL A 106 20.65 -17.34 -24.73
C VAL A 106 21.67 -16.22 -24.62
N PHE A 107 21.25 -15.00 -24.27
CA PHE A 107 22.14 -13.87 -24.10
C PHE A 107 23.14 -14.07 -22.96
N ALA A 108 22.69 -14.62 -21.82
CA ALA A 108 23.56 -14.96 -20.69
C ALA A 108 24.61 -16.01 -21.08
N PHE A 109 24.21 -17.04 -21.84
CA PHE A 109 25.12 -18.05 -22.37
C PHE A 109 26.12 -17.44 -23.34
N SER A 110 25.68 -16.60 -24.29
CA SER A 110 26.55 -15.89 -25.23
C SER A 110 27.60 -15.05 -24.49
N SER A 111 27.18 -14.29 -23.48
CA SER A 111 28.08 -13.51 -22.62
C SER A 111 29.15 -14.38 -21.97
N ARG A 112 28.74 -15.55 -21.42
CA ARG A 112 29.66 -16.51 -20.82
C ARG A 112 30.66 -17.08 -21.83
N GLN A 113 30.22 -17.47 -23.02
CA GLN A 113 31.12 -18.01 -24.06
C GLN A 113 32.09 -16.95 -24.59
N ALA A 114 31.67 -15.69 -24.63
CA ALA A 114 32.53 -14.56 -24.97
C ALA A 114 33.54 -14.20 -23.85
N GLY A 115 33.46 -14.83 -22.67
CA GLY A 115 34.28 -14.49 -21.51
C GLY A 115 33.90 -13.17 -20.84
N ILE A 116 32.65 -12.71 -21.03
CA ILE A 116 32.15 -11.42 -20.56
C ILE A 116 31.32 -11.61 -19.30
N GLN A 117 31.78 -11.01 -18.20
CA GLN A 117 31.06 -11.00 -16.92
C GLN A 117 29.95 -9.93 -16.92
N MET A 118 28.71 -10.35 -16.71
CA MET A 118 27.60 -9.46 -16.44
C MET A 118 27.65 -8.94 -15.00
N HIS A 119 27.20 -7.71 -14.78
CA HIS A 119 27.19 -7.07 -13.48
C HIS A 119 25.80 -6.51 -13.14
N LEU A 120 25.43 -6.54 -11.87
CA LEU A 120 24.23 -5.89 -11.34
C LEU A 120 24.62 -4.85 -10.29
N CYS A 121 24.08 -3.63 -10.40
CA CYS A 121 24.31 -2.55 -9.46
C CYS A 121 23.05 -2.23 -8.64
N ASN A 122 23.19 -2.18 -7.31
CA ASN A 122 22.11 -1.81 -6.39
C ASN A 122 22.49 -0.62 -5.48
N ARG A 123 23.45 0.21 -5.91
CA ARG A 123 23.92 1.38 -5.13
C ARG A 123 22.84 2.45 -4.94
N GLU A 124 21.88 2.50 -5.87
CA GLU A 124 20.77 3.44 -5.89
C GLU A 124 19.47 2.65 -6.10
N HIS A 125 18.33 3.31 -5.85
CA HIS A 125 17.03 2.86 -6.33
C HIS A 125 16.89 3.34 -7.77
N TYR A 126 16.87 2.41 -8.73
CA TYR A 126 16.93 2.75 -10.16
C TYR A 126 15.55 2.78 -10.82
N GLY A 127 14.63 1.94 -10.35
CA GLY A 127 13.34 1.76 -10.98
C GLY A 127 12.67 0.45 -10.60
N TYR A 128 11.58 0.14 -11.30
CA TYR A 128 10.67 -0.96 -10.99
C TYR A 128 10.42 -1.85 -12.21
N LEU A 129 10.00 -3.09 -11.97
CA LEU A 129 9.51 -4.03 -12.99
C LEU A 129 8.33 -4.86 -12.50
N PRO A 130 7.41 -5.25 -13.39
CA PRO A 130 6.35 -6.19 -13.07
C PRO A 130 6.89 -7.61 -12.84
N ILE A 131 6.09 -8.42 -12.15
CA ILE A 131 6.32 -9.86 -12.07
C ILE A 131 5.73 -10.49 -13.35
N PRO A 132 6.45 -11.40 -14.02
CA PRO A 132 5.93 -12.13 -15.17
C PRO A 132 4.63 -12.84 -14.88
N LEU A 133 3.75 -12.85 -15.87
CA LEU A 133 2.51 -13.63 -15.80
C LEU A 133 2.79 -15.13 -15.72
N LYS A 134 1.92 -15.82 -14.97
CA LYS A 134 1.80 -17.27 -15.03
C LYS A 134 1.09 -17.67 -16.34
N PRO A 135 1.35 -18.89 -16.87
CA PRO A 135 0.80 -19.32 -18.17
C PRO A 135 -0.73 -19.30 -18.29
N HIS A 136 -1.47 -19.33 -17.18
CA HIS A 136 -2.93 -19.30 -17.15
C HIS A 136 -3.51 -17.89 -16.98
N GLN A 137 -2.68 -16.89 -16.71
CA GLN A 137 -3.12 -15.52 -16.48
C GLN A 137 -3.38 -14.80 -17.81
N THR A 138 -4.30 -13.87 -17.76
CA THR A 138 -4.80 -13.12 -18.92
C THR A 138 -4.03 -11.82 -19.12
N LEU A 139 -4.08 -11.26 -20.34
CA LEU A 139 -3.55 -9.92 -20.62
C LEU A 139 -4.15 -8.83 -19.72
N GLN A 140 -5.41 -8.99 -19.32
CA GLN A 140 -6.05 -8.05 -18.39
C GLN A 140 -5.36 -8.07 -17.02
N GLU A 141 -4.99 -9.25 -16.53
CA GLU A 141 -4.24 -9.39 -15.28
C GLU A 141 -2.82 -8.83 -15.39
N ASP A 142 -2.23 -8.83 -16.60
CA ASP A 142 -0.95 -8.17 -16.87
C ASP A 142 -1.06 -6.65 -16.76
N ILE A 143 -2.11 -6.09 -17.34
CA ILE A 143 -2.43 -4.65 -17.24
C ILE A 143 -2.62 -4.27 -15.77
N GLU A 144 -3.33 -5.10 -14.99
CA GLU A 144 -3.51 -4.90 -13.54
C GLU A 144 -2.17 -4.98 -12.77
N ASN A 145 -1.26 -5.88 -13.16
CA ASN A 145 0.09 -5.96 -12.60
C ASN A 145 0.90 -4.70 -12.91
N LEU A 146 0.91 -4.25 -14.16
CA LEU A 146 1.63 -3.06 -14.59
C LEU A 146 1.13 -1.80 -13.88
N ILE A 147 -0.20 -1.61 -13.82
CA ILE A 147 -0.83 -0.52 -13.07
C ILE A 147 -0.42 -0.59 -11.60
N HIS A 148 -0.43 -1.78 -10.99
CA HIS A 148 -0.04 -1.93 -9.59
C HIS A 148 1.43 -1.52 -9.35
N VAL A 149 2.35 -1.89 -10.24
CA VAL A 149 3.75 -1.47 -10.15
C VAL A 149 3.89 0.04 -10.31
N GLN A 150 3.16 0.64 -11.24
CA GLN A 150 3.14 2.09 -11.46
C GLN A 150 2.67 2.83 -10.21
N ILE A 151 1.58 2.40 -9.57
CA ILE A 151 1.05 3.08 -8.37
C ILE A 151 1.93 2.86 -7.14
N GLU A 152 2.62 1.73 -7.02
CA GLU A 152 3.63 1.53 -5.96
C GLU A 152 4.85 2.43 -6.18
N ALA A 153 5.32 2.58 -7.42
CA ALA A 153 6.42 3.49 -7.74
C ALA A 153 6.11 4.95 -7.38
N MET A 154 4.85 5.38 -7.51
CA MET A 154 4.40 6.73 -7.14
C MET A 154 4.30 6.98 -5.63
N ILE A 155 4.59 6.00 -4.77
CA ILE A 155 4.58 6.22 -3.31
C ILE A 155 5.70 7.18 -2.90
N ASP A 156 6.90 6.94 -3.42
CA ASP A 156 8.13 7.69 -3.09
C ASP A 156 8.54 8.68 -4.18
N HIS A 157 7.74 8.76 -5.24
CA HIS A 157 8.04 9.56 -6.42
C HIS A 157 6.83 10.41 -6.85
N PRO A 158 7.06 11.53 -7.57
CA PRO A 158 5.96 12.29 -8.17
C PRO A 158 5.07 11.41 -9.06
N PRO A 159 3.82 11.83 -9.30
CA PRO A 159 2.92 11.16 -10.23
C PRO A 159 3.58 10.85 -11.58
N MET A 160 3.49 9.60 -12.02
CA MET A 160 4.02 9.15 -13.30
C MET A 160 3.03 9.47 -14.42
N GLU A 161 3.37 10.47 -15.24
CA GLU A 161 2.59 10.91 -16.39
C GLU A 161 3.15 10.36 -17.71
N PRO A 162 2.30 10.01 -18.68
CA PRO A 162 2.76 9.65 -20.01
C PRO A 162 3.46 10.84 -20.65
N SER A 163 4.39 10.55 -21.56
CA SER A 163 4.99 11.57 -22.41
C SER A 163 3.90 12.32 -23.18
N GLN A 164 4.02 13.64 -23.27
CA GLN A 164 3.13 14.50 -24.08
C GLN A 164 3.09 14.09 -25.57
N PHE A 165 4.05 13.27 -26.02
CA PHE A 165 4.15 12.77 -27.38
C PHE A 165 3.48 11.42 -27.59
N VAL A 166 2.90 10.82 -26.54
CA VAL A 166 2.24 9.52 -26.58
C VAL A 166 0.74 9.72 -26.32
N SER A 167 -0.08 9.20 -27.23
CA SER A 167 -1.53 9.12 -27.01
C SER A 167 -1.85 7.85 -26.23
N VAL A 168 -2.49 8.00 -25.08
CA VAL A 168 -3.01 6.88 -24.29
C VAL A 168 -4.52 6.82 -24.40
N VAL A 169 -5.09 5.63 -24.27
CA VAL A 169 -6.55 5.47 -24.19
C VAL A 169 -7.04 6.15 -22.92
N PRO A 170 -8.04 7.05 -22.99
CA PRO A 170 -8.62 7.64 -21.79
C PRO A 170 -9.22 6.56 -20.89
N LYS A 171 -8.94 6.65 -19.59
CA LYS A 171 -9.59 5.83 -18.58
C LYS A 171 -10.98 6.38 -18.26
N TYR A 172 -11.89 5.50 -17.84
CA TYR A 172 -13.27 5.84 -17.50
C TYR A 172 -13.55 5.47 -16.05
N PRO A 173 -13.19 6.33 -15.09
CA PRO A 173 -13.41 6.06 -13.68
C PRO A 173 -14.89 5.84 -13.34
N ASP A 174 -15.15 4.89 -12.46
CA ASP A 174 -16.48 4.62 -11.91
C ASP A 174 -16.43 4.53 -10.38
N LYS A 175 -17.61 4.41 -9.76
CA LYS A 175 -17.76 4.32 -8.30
C LYS A 175 -17.88 2.88 -7.79
N MET A 176 -17.54 1.87 -8.58
CA MET A 176 -17.54 0.44 -8.18
C MET A 176 -18.87 -0.07 -7.56
N GLY A 177 -20.00 0.58 -7.84
CA GLY A 177 -21.30 0.27 -7.22
C GLY A 177 -21.58 0.96 -5.87
N PHE A 178 -20.70 1.85 -5.41
CA PHE A 178 -20.95 2.78 -4.32
C PHE A 178 -21.74 4.01 -4.82
N ASN A 179 -22.55 4.64 -3.96
CA ASN A 179 -23.20 5.90 -4.31
C ASN A 179 -22.18 7.05 -4.41
N GLU A 180 -21.19 7.03 -3.53
CA GLU A 180 -20.07 7.95 -3.52
C GLU A 180 -18.81 7.27 -2.97
N ILE A 181 -17.66 7.71 -3.49
CA ILE A 181 -16.35 7.39 -2.93
C ILE A 181 -15.73 8.71 -2.49
N PHE A 182 -15.41 8.84 -1.21
CA PHE A 182 -14.78 10.03 -0.66
C PHE A 182 -13.31 9.80 -0.37
N MET A 183 -12.47 10.75 -0.77
CA MET A 183 -11.08 10.84 -0.33
C MET A 183 -10.91 12.05 0.58
N ILE A 184 -10.55 11.80 1.84
CA ILE A 184 -10.25 12.83 2.82
C ILE A 184 -8.81 13.30 2.60
N ASN A 185 -8.63 14.58 2.31
CA ASN A 185 -7.32 15.19 2.09
C ASN A 185 -7.25 16.58 2.72
N LEU A 186 -6.16 16.85 3.43
CA LEU A 186 -5.87 18.19 3.91
C LEU A 186 -5.55 19.12 2.73
N LYS A 187 -6.19 20.29 2.65
CA LYS A 187 -6.00 21.24 1.54
C LYS A 187 -4.52 21.51 1.22
N ARG A 188 -3.70 21.63 2.26
CA ARG A 188 -2.24 21.90 2.19
C ARG A 188 -1.41 20.72 1.67
N ARG A 189 -1.91 19.48 1.74
CA ARG A 189 -1.21 18.26 1.29
C ARG A 189 -1.49 17.99 -0.19
N LYS A 190 -1.09 18.94 -1.04
CA LYS A 190 -1.24 18.83 -2.50
C LYS A 190 -0.39 17.68 -3.07
N ASP A 191 0.76 17.41 -2.46
CA ASP A 191 1.62 16.26 -2.74
C ASP A 191 0.86 14.93 -2.68
N ARG A 192 0.16 14.69 -1.56
CA ARG A 192 -0.64 13.47 -1.36
C ARG A 192 -1.86 13.43 -2.28
N ARG A 193 -2.53 14.58 -2.45
CA ARG A 193 -3.70 14.70 -3.33
C ARG A 193 -3.37 14.35 -4.77
N ASP A 194 -2.33 14.96 -5.33
CA ASP A 194 -1.98 14.78 -6.74
C ASP A 194 -1.55 13.32 -7.00
N ARG A 195 -0.79 12.70 -6.08
CA ARG A 195 -0.48 11.26 -6.10
C ARG A 195 -1.74 10.40 -6.08
N MET A 196 -2.63 10.61 -5.12
CA MET A 196 -3.83 9.79 -4.97
C MET A 196 -4.80 9.93 -6.14
N LEU A 197 -4.99 11.14 -6.68
CA LEU A 197 -5.80 11.34 -7.87
C LEU A 197 -5.24 10.58 -9.07
N ARG A 198 -3.91 10.58 -9.24
CA ARG A 198 -3.27 9.77 -10.28
C ARG A 198 -3.46 8.28 -10.04
N THR A 199 -3.23 7.81 -8.81
CA THR A 199 -3.39 6.40 -8.41
C THR A 199 -4.83 5.90 -8.61
N LEU A 200 -5.84 6.71 -8.30
CA LEU A 200 -7.25 6.37 -8.46
C LEU A 200 -7.67 6.42 -9.94
N TYR A 201 -7.17 7.40 -10.70
CA TYR A 201 -7.36 7.46 -12.15
C TYR A 201 -6.79 6.22 -12.84
N GLU A 202 -5.58 5.80 -12.49
CA GLU A 202 -4.94 4.60 -13.04
C GLU A 202 -5.71 3.31 -12.73
N GLN A 203 -6.44 3.27 -11.61
CA GLN A 203 -7.31 2.15 -11.23
C GLN A 203 -8.76 2.31 -11.71
N GLU A 204 -9.07 3.36 -12.47
CA GLU A 204 -10.42 3.71 -12.94
C GLU A 204 -11.43 3.84 -11.79
N ILE A 205 -11.04 4.55 -10.73
CA ILE A 205 -11.87 4.81 -9.56
C ILE A 205 -12.19 6.31 -9.50
N GLU A 206 -13.47 6.63 -9.63
CA GLU A 206 -13.99 7.99 -9.47
C GLU A 206 -14.05 8.33 -7.96
N VAL A 207 -13.64 9.55 -7.60
CA VAL A 207 -13.62 9.98 -6.20
C VAL A 207 -14.05 11.43 -6.05
N LYS A 208 -14.76 11.72 -4.95
CA LYS A 208 -15.02 13.07 -4.47
C LYS A 208 -14.01 13.42 -3.39
N ILE A 209 -13.30 14.53 -3.57
CA ILE A 209 -12.36 15.04 -2.57
C ILE A 209 -13.14 15.76 -1.47
N VAL A 210 -12.82 15.43 -0.23
CA VAL A 210 -13.31 16.12 0.98
C VAL A 210 -12.15 16.91 1.56
N GLU A 211 -12.33 18.23 1.68
CA GLU A 211 -11.35 19.10 2.33
C GLU A 211 -11.34 18.79 3.83
N ALA A 212 -10.30 18.10 4.28
CA ALA A 212 -10.14 17.73 5.67
C ALA A 212 -9.92 18.95 6.57
N VAL A 213 -10.42 18.86 7.80
CA VAL A 213 -10.24 19.88 8.83
C VAL A 213 -8.78 19.86 9.30
N ASP A 214 -8.10 20.97 9.09
CA ASP A 214 -6.73 21.14 9.52
C ASP A 214 -6.64 21.36 11.04
N GLY A 215 -6.27 20.32 11.78
CA GLY A 215 -6.07 20.40 13.23
C GLY A 215 -5.06 21.47 13.67
N LYS A 216 -4.07 21.82 12.82
CA LYS A 216 -3.11 22.91 13.12
C LYS A 216 -3.74 24.29 13.03
N ALA A 217 -4.82 24.43 12.26
CA ALA A 217 -5.54 25.68 12.09
C ALA A 217 -6.69 25.85 13.10
N LEU A 218 -7.05 24.79 13.84
CA LEU A 218 -8.07 24.86 14.88
C LEU A 218 -7.57 25.73 16.04
N ASN A 219 -8.41 26.67 16.47
CA ASN A 219 -8.20 27.48 17.67
C ASN A 219 -9.24 27.18 18.78
N THR A 220 -8.94 27.63 20.00
CA THR A 220 -9.76 27.38 21.19
C THR A 220 -11.19 27.93 21.06
N SER A 221 -11.37 29.07 20.40
CA SER A 221 -12.70 29.66 20.16
C SER A 221 -13.54 28.79 19.23
N GLN A 222 -12.93 28.19 18.20
CA GLN A 222 -13.61 27.26 17.29
C GLN A 222 -14.02 25.97 18.02
N LEU A 223 -13.12 25.41 18.84
CA LEU A 223 -13.45 24.21 19.64
C LEU A 223 -14.64 24.46 20.58
N LYS A 224 -14.65 25.61 21.26
CA LYS A 224 -15.78 26.04 22.11
C LYS A 224 -17.07 26.24 21.32
N ALA A 225 -16.99 26.88 20.14
CA ALA A 225 -18.16 27.10 19.29
C ALA A 225 -18.79 25.79 18.78
N LEU A 226 -17.98 24.74 18.62
CA LEU A 226 -18.42 23.38 18.26
C LEU A 226 -18.82 22.53 19.47
N ASN A 227 -18.74 23.07 20.70
CA ASN A 227 -18.91 22.34 21.96
C ASN A 227 -18.03 21.07 22.04
N ILE A 228 -16.77 21.20 21.59
CA ILE A 228 -15.81 20.10 21.65
C ILE A 228 -15.21 20.03 23.06
N GLU A 229 -15.50 18.93 23.75
CA GLU A 229 -14.92 18.56 25.03
C GLU A 229 -14.35 17.15 24.94
N MET A 230 -13.12 16.96 25.45
CA MET A 230 -12.52 15.63 25.52
C MET A 230 -13.29 14.76 26.53
N LEU A 231 -13.48 13.48 26.22
CA LEU A 231 -14.07 12.53 27.16
C LEU A 231 -13.32 12.58 28.51
N PRO A 232 -14.03 12.73 29.65
CA PRO A 232 -13.41 12.86 30.96
C PRO A 232 -12.46 11.70 31.29
N GLY A 233 -11.21 12.02 31.63
CA GLY A 233 -10.21 11.01 31.98
C GLY A 233 -9.61 10.25 30.80
N TYR A 234 -9.91 10.63 29.55
CA TYR A 234 -9.31 9.99 28.39
C TYR A 234 -7.78 10.09 28.39
N ARG A 235 -7.17 8.92 28.14
CA ARG A 235 -5.77 8.72 27.78
C ARG A 235 -5.73 7.59 26.77
N ASP A 236 -4.94 7.76 25.72
CA ASP A 236 -4.67 6.69 24.76
C ASP A 236 -4.20 5.41 25.49
N PRO A 237 -4.84 4.24 25.31
CA PRO A 237 -4.55 3.03 26.07
C PRO A 237 -3.11 2.50 25.94
N TYR A 238 -2.37 2.86 24.89
CA TYR A 238 -1.02 2.33 24.65
C TYR A 238 0.09 3.35 24.88
N SER A 239 -0.16 4.61 24.57
CA SER A 239 0.80 5.70 24.69
C SER A 239 0.54 6.60 25.91
N SER A 240 -0.64 6.48 26.53
CA SER A 240 -1.08 7.29 27.67
C SER A 240 -1.07 8.79 27.41
N ARG A 241 -1.24 9.18 26.13
CA ARG A 241 -1.25 10.58 25.69
C ARG A 241 -2.68 11.15 25.70
N PRO A 242 -2.84 12.47 25.86
CA PRO A 242 -4.13 13.14 25.68
C PRO A 242 -4.45 13.33 24.19
N LEU A 243 -5.69 13.74 23.92
CA LEU A 243 -6.17 14.12 22.59
C LEU A 243 -5.38 15.31 22.03
N THR A 244 -5.04 15.24 20.75
CA THR A 244 -4.39 16.31 19.99
C THR A 244 -5.38 17.03 19.08
N ARG A 245 -5.06 18.25 18.65
CA ARG A 245 -5.90 18.98 17.68
C ARG A 245 -5.88 18.35 16.29
N GLY A 246 -4.78 17.69 15.93
CA GLY A 246 -4.68 16.90 14.71
C GLY A 246 -5.71 15.75 14.70
N GLU A 247 -5.86 15.04 15.82
CA GLU A 247 -6.90 14.00 15.96
C GLU A 247 -8.31 14.57 15.96
N ILE A 248 -8.53 15.74 16.56
CA ILE A 248 -9.81 16.46 16.45
C ILE A 248 -10.11 16.78 14.99
N GLY A 249 -9.13 17.31 14.25
CA GLY A 249 -9.26 17.59 12.82
C GLY A 249 -9.59 16.34 12.01
N CYS A 250 -8.91 15.22 12.30
CA CYS A 250 -9.23 13.93 11.70
C CYS A 250 -10.69 13.52 11.98
N PHE A 251 -11.11 13.52 13.26
CA PHE A 251 -12.47 13.19 13.65
C PHE A 251 -13.51 14.05 12.92
N LEU A 252 -13.33 15.37 12.91
CA LEU A 252 -14.24 16.30 12.26
C LEU A 252 -14.31 16.08 10.74
N SER A 253 -13.21 15.66 10.12
CA SER A 253 -13.18 15.30 8.69
C SER A 253 -14.06 14.09 8.41
N HIS A 254 -13.92 13.00 9.17
CA HIS A 254 -14.78 11.82 9.04
C HIS A 254 -16.25 12.13 9.38
N TYR A 255 -16.49 12.92 10.44
CA TYR A 255 -17.83 13.35 10.83
C TYR A 255 -18.53 14.14 9.71
N SER A 256 -17.80 15.02 9.00
CA SER A 256 -18.35 15.74 7.86
C SER A 256 -18.80 14.81 6.73
N VAL A 257 -18.07 13.72 6.49
CA VAL A 257 -18.46 12.68 5.54
C VAL A 257 -19.71 11.95 5.99
N TRP A 258 -19.79 11.54 7.27
CA TRP A 258 -20.99 10.89 7.80
C TRP A 258 -22.22 11.80 7.72
N LYS A 259 -22.05 13.09 8.00
CA LYS A 259 -23.09 14.10 7.81
C LYS A 259 -23.54 14.20 6.36
N GLU A 260 -22.60 14.23 5.41
CA GLU A 260 -22.93 14.26 4.00
C GLU A 260 -23.64 12.99 3.54
N VAL A 261 -23.23 11.81 4.03
CA VAL A 261 -23.91 10.52 3.78
C VAL A 261 -25.37 10.59 4.22
N ILE A 262 -25.64 11.15 5.40
CA ILE A 262 -27.01 11.33 5.92
C ILE A 262 -27.79 12.34 5.08
N ASP A 263 -27.21 13.52 4.85
CA ASP A 263 -27.91 14.64 4.21
C ASP A 263 -28.25 14.33 2.74
N ARG A 264 -27.47 13.46 2.08
CA ARG A 264 -27.70 12.97 0.71
C ARG A 264 -28.36 11.59 0.65
N GLU A 265 -28.68 10.98 1.79
CA GLU A 265 -29.26 9.63 1.89
C GLU A 265 -28.47 8.57 1.10
N LEU A 266 -27.13 8.58 1.22
CA LEU A 266 -26.25 7.65 0.52
C LEU A 266 -26.27 6.28 1.20
N GLU A 267 -26.84 5.27 0.54
CA GLU A 267 -27.00 3.92 1.09
C GLU A 267 -25.66 3.24 1.40
N LYS A 268 -24.68 3.34 0.48
CA LYS A 268 -23.40 2.64 0.53
C LYS A 268 -22.27 3.54 0.04
N THR A 269 -21.34 3.87 0.94
CA THR A 269 -20.26 4.84 0.68
C THR A 269 -18.89 4.26 1.03
N LEU A 270 -17.90 4.49 0.17
CA LEU A 270 -16.49 4.19 0.46
C LEU A 270 -15.76 5.46 0.91
N VAL A 271 -15.00 5.39 2.00
CA VAL A 271 -14.16 6.48 2.51
C VAL A 271 -12.71 6.01 2.56
N ILE A 272 -11.80 6.82 2.02
CA ILE A 272 -10.35 6.56 2.02
C ILE A 272 -9.57 7.81 2.44
N GLU A 273 -8.43 7.61 3.09
CA GLU A 273 -7.46 8.66 3.42
C GLU A 273 -6.44 8.86 2.28
N ASP A 274 -5.66 9.94 2.34
CA ASP A 274 -4.77 10.37 1.24
C ASP A 274 -3.34 9.78 1.27
N ASP A 275 -2.98 9.08 2.34
CA ASP A 275 -1.64 8.51 2.59
C ASP A 275 -1.62 6.99 2.57
N VAL A 276 -2.51 6.42 1.75
CA VAL A 276 -2.65 4.99 1.58
C VAL A 276 -2.06 4.46 0.27
N ARG A 277 -1.83 3.15 0.22
CA ARG A 277 -1.52 2.36 -0.97
C ARG A 277 -2.47 1.17 -1.07
N PHE A 278 -2.65 0.66 -2.28
CA PHE A 278 -3.69 -0.31 -2.61
C PHE A 278 -3.12 -1.70 -2.83
N GLU A 279 -3.82 -2.71 -2.31
CA GLU A 279 -3.51 -4.10 -2.59
C GLU A 279 -3.65 -4.40 -4.08
N HIS A 280 -2.85 -5.34 -4.59
CA HIS A 280 -2.99 -5.77 -5.98
C HIS A 280 -4.41 -6.28 -6.26
N GLN A 281 -4.99 -5.88 -7.40
CA GLN A 281 -6.38 -6.14 -7.78
C GLN A 281 -7.40 -5.55 -6.80
N PHE A 282 -7.10 -4.41 -6.17
CA PHE A 282 -7.97 -3.72 -5.21
C PHE A 282 -9.44 -3.63 -5.67
N LYS A 283 -9.69 -3.00 -6.84
CA LYS A 283 -11.04 -2.81 -7.41
C LYS A 283 -11.80 -4.14 -7.52
N LYS A 284 -11.19 -5.14 -8.16
CA LYS A 284 -11.75 -6.49 -8.31
C LYS A 284 -12.05 -7.17 -6.97
N LYS A 285 -11.12 -7.10 -6.00
CA LYS A 285 -11.26 -7.71 -4.67
C LYS A 285 -12.38 -7.04 -3.86
N LEU A 286 -12.45 -5.71 -3.87
CA LEU A 286 -13.47 -4.96 -3.15
C LEU A 286 -14.86 -5.18 -3.75
N THR A 287 -15.02 -5.07 -5.06
CA THR A 287 -16.30 -5.34 -5.73
C THR A 287 -16.78 -6.76 -5.44
N LYS A 288 -15.89 -7.76 -5.54
CA LYS A 288 -16.22 -9.15 -5.23
C LYS A 288 -16.67 -9.35 -3.79
N LEU A 289 -16.02 -8.68 -2.83
CA LEU A 289 -16.39 -8.72 -1.41
C LEU A 289 -17.79 -8.14 -1.21
N MET A 290 -18.08 -6.98 -1.80
CA MET A 290 -19.40 -6.35 -1.70
C MET A 290 -20.49 -7.21 -2.37
N ASP A 291 -20.21 -7.84 -3.51
CA ASP A 291 -21.15 -8.76 -4.17
C ASP A 291 -21.46 -9.99 -3.29
N ASP A 292 -20.45 -10.54 -2.60
CA ASP A 292 -20.65 -11.68 -1.69
C ASP A 292 -21.49 -11.29 -0.47
N ILE A 293 -21.26 -10.10 0.08
CA ILE A 293 -22.04 -9.51 1.17
C ILE A 293 -23.50 -9.32 0.76
N ASP A 294 -23.73 -8.72 -0.41
CA ASP A 294 -25.07 -8.47 -0.95
C ASP A 294 -25.81 -9.80 -1.23
N ARG A 295 -25.10 -10.83 -1.73
CA ARG A 295 -25.67 -12.16 -1.99
C ARG A 295 -26.17 -12.87 -0.72
N VAL A 296 -25.45 -12.76 0.39
CA VAL A 296 -25.85 -13.38 1.66
C VAL A 296 -26.76 -12.47 2.49
N GLN A 297 -27.04 -11.26 2.01
CA GLN A 297 -27.82 -10.24 2.72
C GLN A 297 -27.30 -9.97 4.13
N LEU A 298 -25.97 -9.88 4.26
CA LEU A 298 -25.35 -9.59 5.55
C LEU A 298 -25.76 -8.19 6.00
N ASP A 299 -26.22 -8.08 7.24
CA ASP A 299 -26.53 -6.82 7.88
C ASP A 299 -25.23 -6.18 8.43
N TRP A 300 -24.75 -5.13 7.75
CA TRP A 300 -23.49 -4.45 8.04
C TRP A 300 -23.66 -2.93 8.04
N GLU A 301 -22.85 -2.24 8.83
CA GLU A 301 -22.89 -0.77 8.94
C GLU A 301 -21.53 -0.13 8.75
N LEU A 302 -20.45 -0.83 9.10
CA LEU A 302 -19.07 -0.41 8.89
C LEU A 302 -18.22 -1.61 8.44
N ILE A 303 -17.44 -1.47 7.38
CA ILE A 303 -16.46 -2.48 6.95
C ILE A 303 -15.11 -1.81 6.77
N TYR A 304 -14.14 -2.12 7.64
CA TYR A 304 -12.77 -1.68 7.45
C TYR A 304 -12.14 -2.35 6.23
N ILE A 305 -11.49 -1.58 5.38
CA ILE A 305 -10.68 -2.10 4.26
C ILE A 305 -9.18 -1.76 4.44
N GLY A 306 -8.87 -0.82 5.32
CA GLY A 306 -7.53 -0.53 5.81
C GLY A 306 -7.59 -0.06 7.26
N ARG A 307 -6.88 -0.75 8.16
CA ARG A 307 -6.79 -0.46 9.60
C ARG A 307 -5.55 -1.10 10.20
N LYS A 308 -5.28 -0.80 11.47
CA LYS A 308 -4.34 -1.51 12.33
C LYS A 308 -5.10 -2.31 13.37
N ARG A 309 -5.10 -3.63 13.23
CA ARG A 309 -5.63 -4.54 14.25
C ARG A 309 -4.76 -4.47 15.51
N MET A 310 -5.38 -4.15 16.64
CA MET A 310 -4.67 -3.99 17.93
C MET A 310 -4.73 -5.25 18.80
N GLN A 311 -5.77 -6.08 18.63
CA GLN A 311 -5.88 -7.38 19.28
C GLN A 311 -5.25 -8.48 18.42
N LEU A 312 -4.10 -9.02 18.84
CA LEU A 312 -3.32 -10.01 18.08
C LEU A 312 -3.27 -11.39 18.73
N LYS A 313 -3.80 -11.52 19.96
CA LYS A 313 -3.71 -12.78 20.71
C LYS A 313 -4.66 -13.84 20.17
N GLU A 314 -5.83 -13.41 19.72
CA GLU A 314 -6.91 -14.29 19.27
C GLU A 314 -7.32 -13.90 17.85
N PRO A 315 -7.52 -14.87 16.94
CA PRO A 315 -8.03 -14.61 15.60
C PRO A 315 -9.38 -13.90 15.63
N GLU A 316 -9.63 -13.01 14.67
CA GLU A 316 -10.97 -12.44 14.51
C GLU A 316 -11.86 -13.45 13.80
N LYS A 317 -13.11 -13.54 14.25
CA LYS A 317 -14.04 -14.54 13.78
C LYS A 317 -14.46 -14.28 12.34
N ALA A 318 -14.32 -15.27 11.48
CA ALA A 318 -14.78 -15.20 10.09
C ALA A 318 -16.31 -15.10 9.99
N VAL A 319 -16.79 -14.33 9.01
CA VAL A 319 -18.22 -14.25 8.69
C VAL A 319 -18.62 -15.48 7.86
N PRO A 320 -19.60 -16.29 8.31
CA PRO A 320 -20.02 -17.46 7.54
C PRO A 320 -20.48 -17.10 6.13
N ASN A 321 -20.05 -17.89 5.14
CA ASN A 321 -20.44 -17.76 3.72
C ASN A 321 -19.96 -16.47 3.01
N VAL A 322 -19.16 -15.62 3.67
CA VAL A 322 -18.49 -14.48 3.05
C VAL A 322 -16.99 -14.68 3.15
N VAL A 323 -16.34 -14.88 2.00
CA VAL A 323 -14.89 -15.06 1.94
C VAL A 323 -14.21 -13.72 2.19
N ASN A 324 -13.07 -13.74 2.88
CA ASN A 324 -12.27 -12.56 3.21
C ASN A 324 -12.96 -11.49 4.07
N LEU A 325 -13.90 -11.89 4.92
CA LEU A 325 -14.58 -10.98 5.86
C LEU A 325 -14.56 -11.55 7.29
N VAL A 326 -14.27 -10.70 8.26
CA VAL A 326 -14.24 -11.03 9.69
C VAL A 326 -15.01 -10.00 10.50
N GLU A 327 -15.52 -10.40 11.68
CA GLU A 327 -16.04 -9.47 12.68
C GLU A 327 -14.89 -8.58 13.19
N ALA A 328 -15.06 -7.25 13.14
CA ALA A 328 -13.98 -6.34 13.53
C ALA A 328 -13.79 -6.35 15.05
N ASP A 329 -12.54 -6.40 15.50
CA ASP A 329 -12.17 -6.20 16.90
C ASP A 329 -11.53 -4.80 17.10
N TYR A 330 -10.88 -4.60 18.24
CA TYR A 330 -10.22 -3.34 18.56
C TYR A 330 -9.18 -2.95 17.50
N SER A 331 -9.37 -1.75 16.95
CA SER A 331 -8.71 -1.31 15.73
C SER A 331 -8.26 0.14 15.86
N TYR A 332 -7.05 0.42 15.41
CA TYR A 332 -6.52 1.76 15.17
C TYR A 332 -6.51 2.07 13.68
N TRP A 333 -6.33 3.34 13.33
CA TRP A 333 -6.28 3.87 11.97
C TRP A 333 -7.58 3.71 11.17
N THR A 334 -7.93 4.77 10.45
CA THR A 334 -9.12 4.86 9.61
C THR A 334 -8.77 4.98 8.12
N LEU A 335 -7.66 4.34 7.72
CA LEU A 335 -7.08 4.40 6.36
C LEU A 335 -8.13 4.26 5.25
N GLY A 336 -9.08 3.35 5.44
CA GLY A 336 -10.28 3.30 4.62
C GLY A 336 -11.33 2.34 5.15
N TYR A 337 -12.60 2.67 4.91
CA TYR A 337 -13.74 1.86 5.30
C TYR A 337 -14.94 2.10 4.37
N VAL A 338 -15.83 1.13 4.31
CA VAL A 338 -17.17 1.27 3.76
C VAL A 338 -18.14 1.57 4.91
N ILE A 339 -19.08 2.48 4.69
CA ILE A 339 -20.12 2.82 5.67
C ILE A 339 -21.50 2.83 5.01
N SER A 340 -22.51 2.34 5.73
CA SER A 340 -23.91 2.42 5.31
C SER A 340 -24.57 3.71 5.80
N LEU A 341 -25.73 4.06 5.23
CA LEU A 341 -26.54 5.18 5.72
C LEU A 341 -26.87 5.03 7.22
N GLU A 342 -27.31 3.85 7.64
CA GLU A 342 -27.64 3.55 9.04
C GLU A 342 -26.40 3.68 9.95
N GLY A 343 -25.25 3.17 9.48
CA GLY A 343 -23.98 3.32 10.20
C GLY A 343 -23.63 4.79 10.43
N ALA A 344 -23.74 5.63 9.40
CA ALA A 344 -23.50 7.06 9.52
C ALA A 344 -24.47 7.73 10.51
N GLN A 345 -25.76 7.37 10.47
CA GLN A 345 -26.78 7.87 11.40
C GLN A 345 -26.45 7.51 12.86
N LYS A 346 -26.03 6.27 13.13
CA LYS A 346 -25.61 5.82 14.46
C LYS A 346 -24.40 6.60 14.96
N LEU A 347 -23.37 6.77 14.14
CA LEU A 347 -22.15 7.50 14.51
C LEU A 347 -22.42 8.99 14.80
N VAL A 348 -23.25 9.65 13.97
CA VAL A 348 -23.64 11.05 14.18
C VAL A 348 -24.58 11.18 15.39
N GLY A 349 -25.52 10.26 15.54
CA GLY A 349 -26.50 10.22 16.64
C GLY A 349 -25.89 9.96 18.02
N ALA A 350 -24.67 9.40 18.08
CA ALA A 350 -23.90 9.22 19.30
C ALA A 350 -23.52 10.55 20.00
N ASN A 351 -23.67 11.68 19.29
CA ASN A 351 -23.36 13.03 19.74
C ASN A 351 -21.95 13.16 20.37
N PRO A 352 -20.89 12.94 19.59
CA PRO A 352 -19.53 12.76 20.11
C PRO A 352 -18.85 14.06 20.58
N PHE A 353 -19.34 15.25 20.20
CA PHE A 353 -18.58 16.50 20.41
C PHE A 353 -18.34 16.83 21.89
N GLY A 354 -19.31 16.61 22.78
CA GLY A 354 -19.13 16.84 24.23
C GLY A 354 -18.38 15.71 24.98
N LYS A 355 -17.90 14.69 24.27
CA LYS A 355 -17.23 13.51 24.83
C LYS A 355 -16.26 12.92 23.82
N MET A 356 -15.48 13.80 23.19
CA MET A 356 -14.68 13.50 22.02
C MET A 356 -13.49 12.60 22.36
N LEU A 357 -13.22 11.71 21.44
CA LEU A 357 -12.09 10.79 21.38
C LEU A 357 -11.51 10.86 19.97
N PRO A 358 -10.28 10.35 19.73
CA PRO A 358 -9.84 10.08 18.38
C PRO A 358 -10.84 9.16 17.65
N VAL A 359 -10.96 9.32 16.33
CA VAL A 359 -11.95 8.59 15.53
C VAL A 359 -11.77 7.07 15.65
N ASP A 360 -10.53 6.62 15.75
CA ASP A 360 -10.17 5.21 15.87
C ASP A 360 -10.29 4.66 17.30
N GLU A 361 -10.56 5.49 18.30
CA GLU A 361 -11.05 5.04 19.62
C GLU A 361 -12.57 5.08 19.71
N PHE A 362 -13.18 6.10 19.08
CA PHE A 362 -14.63 6.25 19.02
C PHE A 362 -15.31 5.11 18.28
N LEU A 363 -14.81 4.73 17.09
CA LEU A 363 -15.42 3.65 16.31
C LEU A 363 -15.49 2.33 17.12
N PRO A 364 -14.40 1.80 17.72
CA PRO A 364 -14.47 0.61 18.59
C PRO A 364 -15.44 0.68 19.75
N ILE A 365 -15.66 1.87 20.33
CA ILE A 365 -16.70 2.03 21.36
C ILE A 365 -18.07 1.74 20.77
N MET A 366 -18.36 2.28 19.59
CA MET A 366 -19.68 2.15 18.96
C MET A 366 -20.05 0.71 18.58
N TYR A 367 -19.09 -0.21 18.50
CA TYR A 367 -19.33 -1.64 18.29
C TYR A 367 -18.85 -2.56 19.44
N ASN A 368 -18.74 -2.02 20.67
CA ASN A 368 -18.39 -2.75 21.91
C ASN A 368 -17.05 -3.53 21.87
N LYS A 369 -16.03 -2.99 21.21
CA LYS A 369 -14.69 -3.60 21.13
C LYS A 369 -13.58 -2.75 21.71
N HIS A 370 -13.92 -1.66 22.42
CA HIS A 370 -12.92 -0.84 23.09
C HIS A 370 -12.41 -1.52 24.38
N PRO A 371 -11.10 -1.53 24.68
CA PRO A 371 -10.54 -2.25 25.83
C PRO A 371 -10.80 -1.59 27.19
N VAL A 372 -11.12 -0.29 27.21
CA VAL A 372 -11.43 0.47 28.42
C VAL A 372 -12.95 0.60 28.55
N ALA A 373 -13.52 -0.05 29.57
CA ALA A 373 -14.97 -0.10 29.78
C ALA A 373 -15.54 1.27 30.17
N GLU A 374 -14.79 2.04 30.96
CA GLU A 374 -15.17 3.36 31.44
C GLU A 374 -15.45 4.32 30.28
N TYR A 375 -14.72 4.20 29.16
CA TYR A 375 -14.95 5.06 27.99
C TYR A 375 -16.24 4.67 27.26
N MET A 376 -16.60 3.38 27.25
CA MET A 376 -17.83 2.90 26.62
C MET A 376 -19.08 3.34 27.38
N GLU A 377 -19.01 3.50 28.71
CA GLU A 377 -20.14 3.93 29.55
C GLU A 377 -20.69 5.31 29.15
N HIS A 378 -19.87 6.18 28.54
CA HIS A 378 -20.30 7.49 28.05
C HIS A 378 -21.20 7.44 26.81
N TYR A 379 -21.35 6.28 26.16
CA TYR A 379 -22.11 6.11 24.93
C TYR A 379 -23.16 5.03 25.13
N GLU A 380 -24.45 5.36 25.31
CA GLU A 380 -25.48 4.37 25.64
C GLU A 380 -25.76 3.38 24.49
N SER A 381 -25.98 3.90 23.27
CA SER A 381 -26.19 3.09 22.06
C SER A 381 -24.87 2.75 21.39
N ARG A 382 -24.47 1.48 21.47
CA ARG A 382 -23.22 0.93 20.91
C ARG A 382 -23.50 -0.33 20.09
N ASP A 383 -24.45 -0.24 19.17
CA ASP A 383 -24.95 -1.35 18.36
C ASP A 383 -24.50 -1.26 16.89
N LEU A 384 -23.35 -0.61 16.63
CA LEU A 384 -22.79 -0.54 15.29
C LEU A 384 -22.31 -1.93 14.84
N LYS A 385 -22.74 -2.37 13.66
CA LYS A 385 -22.33 -3.66 13.07
C LYS A 385 -21.06 -3.51 12.25
N ALA A 386 -19.90 -3.75 12.88
CA ALA A 386 -18.59 -3.53 12.30
C ALA A 386 -17.88 -4.83 11.87
N PHE A 387 -17.36 -4.84 10.64
CA PHE A 387 -16.59 -5.91 10.04
C PHE A 387 -15.27 -5.39 9.46
N SER A 388 -14.41 -6.29 8.99
CA SER A 388 -13.16 -5.95 8.31
C SER A 388 -12.90 -6.93 7.17
N ALA A 389 -12.40 -6.41 6.05
CA ALA A 389 -11.75 -7.22 5.04
C ALA A 389 -10.52 -7.93 5.64
N GLU A 390 -10.30 -9.18 5.26
CA GLU A 390 -9.15 -9.99 5.69
C GLU A 390 -8.73 -10.91 4.52
N PRO A 391 -7.56 -10.69 3.89
CA PRO A 391 -6.59 -9.65 4.19
C PRO A 391 -7.13 -8.24 3.88
N LEU A 392 -6.49 -7.22 4.46
CA LEU A 392 -6.79 -5.82 4.16
C LEU A 392 -6.53 -5.50 2.68
N LEU A 393 -7.27 -4.51 2.17
CA LEU A 393 -7.22 -4.08 0.78
C LEU A 393 -6.45 -2.76 0.61
N ILE A 394 -6.26 -2.02 1.70
CA ILE A 394 -5.53 -0.76 1.74
C ILE A 394 -4.57 -0.77 2.92
N TYR A 395 -3.37 -0.24 2.69
CA TYR A 395 -2.28 -0.16 3.67
C TYR A 395 -1.75 1.27 3.72
N PRO A 396 -1.08 1.69 4.81
CA PRO A 396 -0.40 2.99 4.80
C PRO A 396 0.75 2.94 3.78
N THR A 397 1.03 4.08 3.16
CA THR A 397 2.24 4.26 2.32
C THR A 397 3.50 3.97 3.12
N HIS A 398 3.54 4.45 4.36
CA HIS A 398 4.66 4.29 5.29
C HIS A 398 4.14 3.89 6.67
N TYR A 399 4.77 2.91 7.29
CA TYR A 399 4.50 2.54 8.68
C TYR A 399 5.30 3.41 9.65
N THR A 400 4.79 3.59 10.87
CA THR A 400 5.48 4.31 11.94
C THR A 400 6.91 3.82 12.10
N GLY A 401 7.87 4.76 12.01
CA GLY A 401 9.31 4.47 12.14
C GLY A 401 10.01 4.06 10.84
N GLN A 402 9.30 3.93 9.72
CA GLN A 402 9.92 3.81 8.41
C GLN A 402 10.42 5.19 7.91
N PRO A 403 11.52 5.26 7.14
CA PRO A 403 11.89 6.47 6.41
C PRO A 403 10.71 6.97 5.59
N GLY A 404 10.44 8.28 5.57
CA GLY A 404 9.29 8.86 4.86
C GLY A 404 7.98 8.94 5.65
N TYR A 405 7.88 8.28 6.81
CA TYR A 405 6.70 8.39 7.67
C TYR A 405 6.50 9.82 8.22
N LEU A 406 5.28 10.34 8.09
CA LEU A 406 4.86 11.65 8.60
C LEU A 406 3.39 11.61 9.03
N SER A 407 3.11 11.91 10.29
CA SER A 407 1.75 11.99 10.83
C SER A 407 1.27 13.44 10.95
N ASP A 408 0.19 13.80 10.26
CA ASP A 408 -0.45 15.11 10.40
C ASP A 408 -1.37 15.20 11.63
N THR A 409 -1.74 14.07 12.24
CA THR A 409 -2.55 14.00 13.47
C THR A 409 -1.67 14.14 14.71
N GLU A 410 -0.52 13.47 14.74
CA GLU A 410 0.36 13.43 15.92
C GLU A 410 1.30 14.63 16.03
N THR A 411 1.52 15.38 14.92
CA THR A 411 2.42 16.55 14.87
C THR A 411 1.69 17.90 14.93
N SER A 412 0.87 18.15 15.95
CA SER A 412 0.06 19.37 16.11
C SER A 412 0.26 20.04 17.49
N THR A 413 -0.81 20.26 18.25
CA THR A 413 -0.78 20.73 19.64
C THR A 413 -1.75 19.90 20.47
N ILE A 414 -1.60 19.93 21.79
CA ILE A 414 -2.60 19.30 22.67
C ILE A 414 -3.95 20.04 22.55
N TRP A 415 -5.05 19.33 22.80
CA TRP A 415 -6.39 19.85 22.52
C TRP A 415 -6.72 21.16 23.27
N ASP A 416 -6.37 21.26 24.55
CA ASP A 416 -6.70 22.34 25.47
C ASP A 416 -5.61 23.43 25.59
N ASN A 417 -4.47 23.26 24.94
CA ASN A 417 -3.37 24.23 25.00
C ASN A 417 -2.59 24.34 23.69
N GLU A 418 -2.71 25.50 23.04
CA GLU A 418 -2.05 25.84 21.77
C GLU A 418 -0.54 26.02 21.88
N THR A 419 -0.01 26.25 23.09
CA THR A 419 1.42 26.50 23.27
C THR A 419 2.24 25.22 23.39
N VAL A 420 1.60 24.06 23.57
CA VAL A 420 2.27 22.77 23.72
C VAL A 420 2.22 22.03 22.39
N ALA A 421 3.30 22.17 21.62
CA ALA A 421 3.49 21.43 20.37
C ALA A 421 3.63 19.93 20.65
N THR A 422 3.08 19.11 19.76
CA THR A 422 3.26 17.67 19.76
C THR A 422 4.18 17.27 18.60
N ASP A 423 5.22 16.50 18.88
CA ASP A 423 6.09 15.85 17.88
C ASP A 423 6.35 14.42 18.35
N TRP A 424 5.23 13.67 18.48
CA TRP A 424 5.24 12.32 19.03
C TRP A 424 5.82 11.30 18.04
N ASP A 425 5.82 11.62 16.74
CA ASP A 425 6.49 10.88 15.66
C ASP A 425 7.97 10.61 15.99
N ARG A 426 8.70 11.63 16.48
CA ARG A 426 10.16 11.55 16.68
C ARG A 426 10.58 11.00 18.03
N THR A 427 9.77 11.16 19.07
CA THR A 427 10.16 10.78 20.44
C THR A 427 9.99 9.28 20.72
N HIS A 428 9.18 8.57 19.94
CA HIS A 428 8.75 7.20 20.27
C HIS A 428 9.16 6.11 19.27
N ALA A 429 10.04 6.41 18.30
CA ALA A 429 10.66 5.40 17.43
C ALA A 429 11.27 4.21 18.21
N TRP A 430 11.67 4.41 19.47
CA TRP A 430 12.24 3.36 20.32
C TRP A 430 11.18 2.45 21.00
N LYS A 431 10.00 2.98 21.40
CA LYS A 431 8.88 2.15 21.90
C LYS A 431 8.08 1.51 20.76
N SER A 432 7.99 2.17 19.60
CA SER A 432 7.36 1.63 18.38
C SER A 432 8.18 0.51 17.72
N ARG A 433 9.47 0.34 18.05
CA ARG A 433 10.26 -0.85 17.66
C ARG A 433 9.72 -2.16 18.24
N LYS A 434 9.03 -2.14 19.39
CA LYS A 434 8.26 -3.32 19.87
C LYS A 434 6.98 -3.54 19.06
N GLN A 435 6.47 -2.52 18.36
CA GLN A 435 5.32 -2.61 17.44
C GLN A 435 5.72 -3.08 16.02
N GLY A 436 6.97 -2.86 15.58
CA GLY A 436 7.44 -3.33 14.26
C GLY A 436 7.57 -4.86 14.11
N HIS A 437 7.65 -5.60 15.21
CA HIS A 437 7.68 -7.08 15.20
C HIS A 437 6.29 -7.72 15.04
N ILE A 438 5.21 -6.94 15.10
CA ILE A 438 3.83 -7.41 15.05
C ILE A 438 3.39 -7.80 13.63
N TYR A 439 3.99 -7.22 12.59
CA TYR A 439 3.45 -7.31 11.23
C TYR A 439 3.76 -8.64 10.50
N ARG A 440 4.88 -9.30 10.80
CA ARG A 440 5.22 -10.57 10.12
C ARG A 440 4.30 -11.75 10.50
N ASN A 441 3.51 -11.62 11.57
CA ASN A 441 2.64 -12.67 12.09
C ASN A 441 1.14 -12.30 12.13
N ALA A 442 0.72 -11.12 11.64
CA ALA A 442 -0.67 -10.69 11.71
C ALA A 442 -1.51 -11.18 10.50
N LYS A 443 -1.39 -12.45 10.13
CA LYS A 443 -2.40 -13.10 9.26
C LYS A 443 -3.45 -13.69 10.17
N ASN A 444 -4.71 -13.33 9.97
CA ASN A 444 -5.78 -13.99 10.68
C ASN A 444 -5.98 -15.40 10.08
N THR A 445 -5.52 -16.44 10.78
CA THR A 445 -5.55 -17.82 10.26
C THR A 445 -6.95 -18.43 10.15
N GLU A 446 -7.97 -17.78 10.71
CA GLU A 446 -9.36 -18.27 10.70
C GLU A 446 -10.24 -17.67 9.59
N ALA A 447 -9.77 -16.66 8.85
CA ALA A 447 -10.50 -16.22 7.67
C ALA A 447 -10.62 -17.40 6.69
N LEU A 448 -11.84 -17.72 6.25
CA LEU A 448 -12.08 -18.79 5.30
C LEU A 448 -11.17 -18.56 4.09
N PRO A 449 -10.16 -19.41 3.86
CA PRO A 449 -9.32 -19.24 2.68
C PRO A 449 -10.23 -19.40 1.45
N PRO A 450 -9.98 -18.67 0.36
CA PRO A 450 -10.62 -18.99 -0.91
C PRO A 450 -10.45 -20.49 -1.18
N PRO A 451 -11.45 -21.19 -1.74
CA PRO A 451 -11.30 -22.60 -2.10
C PRO A 451 -10.05 -22.73 -2.96
N THR A 452 -9.03 -23.37 -2.38
CA THR A 452 -7.69 -23.62 -2.92
C THR A 452 -7.42 -22.91 -4.25
N SER A 453 -6.82 -21.72 -4.21
CA SER A 453 -5.98 -21.35 -5.36
C SER A 453 -4.89 -22.41 -5.41
N LEU A 454 -4.92 -23.26 -6.43
CA LEU A 454 -3.89 -24.22 -6.79
C LEU A 454 -2.53 -23.54 -7.14
N ASP A 455 -2.33 -22.27 -6.76
CA ASP A 455 -1.37 -21.37 -7.38
C ASP A 455 -0.26 -20.86 -6.44
N THR A 456 0.00 -21.54 -5.32
CA THR A 456 1.29 -21.42 -4.61
C THR A 456 2.29 -22.47 -5.06
N VAL A 457 2.24 -22.88 -6.33
CA VAL A 457 3.44 -23.41 -6.98
C VAL A 457 4.23 -22.19 -7.45
N PRO A 458 5.41 -21.90 -6.87
CA PRO A 458 6.30 -20.88 -7.43
C PRO A 458 6.52 -21.21 -8.91
N SER A 459 6.46 -20.21 -9.78
CA SER A 459 6.90 -20.42 -11.16
C SER A 459 8.35 -20.91 -11.14
N ARG A 460 8.82 -21.59 -12.20
CA ARG A 460 10.22 -22.08 -12.25
C ARG A 460 11.25 -20.95 -12.06
N ASP A 461 10.84 -19.69 -12.20
CA ASP A 461 11.67 -18.51 -12.02
C ASP A 461 11.64 -17.92 -10.60
N GLU A 462 10.78 -18.43 -9.70
CA GLU A 462 10.73 -18.04 -8.28
C GLU A 462 11.47 -19.03 -7.35
N LEU A 463 11.90 -20.20 -7.85
CA LEU A 463 12.58 -21.28 -7.10
C LEU A 463 14.11 -21.16 -7.00
#